data_AF-A0A1W9MC46-F1
#
_entry.id   AF-A0A1W9MC46-F1
#
_cell.length_a   1.000
_cell.length_b   1.000
_cell.length_c   1.000
_cell.angle_alpha   90.00
_cell.angle_beta   90.00
_cell.angle_gamma   90.00
#
_symmetry.space_group_name_H-M   'P 1'
#
loop_
_entity.id
_entity.type
_entity.pdbx_description
1 polymer ?
#
loop_
_entity_poly.entity_id
_entity_poly.type
_entity_poly.pdbx_seq_one_letter_code
_entity_poly.pdbx_strand_id
1 'polypeptide(L)'
;MRINFKQQELIDGLVEALKEKFPEVRFVDVTESPENPNDLWINVTKVKDDDRFIELTDFCGEKSTDILMDYGYHMLVMPIR
;
A
#
# COMPACT_ATOMS: atom_id res chain seq x y z
N MET A 1 11.02 -11.42 6.62
CA MET A 1 9.72 -10.75 6.89
C MET A 1 8.80 -11.61 7.75
N ARG A 2 8.41 -11.09 8.92
CA ARG A 2 7.36 -11.70 9.77
C ARG A 2 6.25 -10.67 9.96
N ILE A 3 5.18 -10.78 9.18
CA ILE A 3 3.98 -9.95 9.27
C ILE A 3 3.16 -10.44 10.48
N ASN A 4 2.75 -9.52 11.35
CA ASN A 4 1.87 -9.86 12.49
C ASN A 4 0.39 -9.81 12.08
N PHE A 5 -0.49 -10.33 12.96
CA PHE A 5 -1.93 -10.40 12.69
C PHE A 5 -2.55 -9.05 12.32
N LYS A 6 -2.19 -7.97 13.03
CA LYS A 6 -2.75 -6.65 12.77
C LYS A 6 -2.20 -6.03 11.48
N GLN A 7 -0.93 -6.23 11.17
CA GLN A 7 -0.36 -5.81 9.88
C GLN A 7 -1.06 -6.51 8.72
N GLN A 8 -1.33 -7.83 8.83
CA GLN A 8 -2.07 -8.56 7.80
C GLN A 8 -3.48 -8.00 7.62
N GLU A 9 -4.22 -7.78 8.71
CA GLU A 9 -5.57 -7.19 8.67
C GLU A 9 -5.57 -5.81 7.97
N LEU A 10 -4.57 -4.97 8.26
CA LEU A 10 -4.44 -3.64 7.65
C LEU A 10 -4.07 -3.72 6.16
N ILE A 11 -3.18 -4.65 5.78
CA ILE A 11 -2.83 -4.91 4.38
C ILE A 11 -4.07 -5.35 3.60
N ASP A 12 -4.84 -6.31 4.14
CA ASP A 12 -6.05 -6.82 3.49
C ASP A 12 -7.08 -5.71 3.31
N GLY A 13 -7.34 -4.91 4.35
CA GLY A 13 -8.25 -3.77 4.28
C GLY A 13 -7.81 -2.69 3.27
N LEU A 14 -6.51 -2.40 3.22
CA LEU A 14 -5.94 -1.46 2.25
C LEU A 14 -6.09 -1.97 0.82
N VAL A 15 -5.81 -3.26 0.57
CA VAL A 15 -5.93 -3.87 -0.75
C VAL A 15 -7.39 -3.88 -1.22
N GLU A 16 -8.36 -4.16 -0.35
CA GLU A 16 -9.78 -4.09 -0.71
C GLU A 16 -10.21 -2.65 -1.02
N ALA A 17 -9.87 -1.67 -0.19
CA ALA A 17 -10.17 -0.26 -0.46
C ALA A 17 -9.53 0.23 -1.77
N LEU A 18 -8.34 -0.27 -2.10
CA LEU A 18 -7.65 0.05 -3.33
C LEU A 18 -8.37 -0.55 -4.55
N LYS A 19 -8.81 -1.80 -4.49
CA LYS A 19 -9.60 -2.44 -5.57
C LYS A 19 -10.94 -1.74 -5.80
N GLU A 20 -11.60 -1.26 -4.74
CA GLU A 20 -12.87 -0.54 -4.85
C GLU A 20 -12.69 0.80 -5.60
N LYS A 21 -11.61 1.54 -5.32
CA LYS A 21 -11.37 2.86 -5.93
C LYS A 21 -10.61 2.80 -7.26
N PHE A 22 -9.72 1.82 -7.43
CA PHE A 22 -8.84 1.63 -8.58
C PHE A 22 -8.91 0.17 -9.06
N PRO A 23 -10.02 -0.26 -9.69
CA PRO A 23 -10.22 -1.64 -10.14
C PRO A 23 -9.17 -2.12 -11.17
N GLU A 24 -8.50 -1.19 -11.84
CA GLU A 24 -7.39 -1.46 -12.76
C GLU A 24 -6.07 -1.84 -12.05
N VAL A 25 -5.93 -1.51 -10.76
CA VAL A 25 -4.74 -1.81 -9.97
C VAL A 25 -4.86 -3.20 -9.34
N ARG A 26 -3.77 -3.97 -9.40
CA ARG A 26 -3.69 -5.33 -8.85
C ARG A 26 -2.62 -5.40 -7.80
N PHE A 27 -2.93 -6.08 -6.71
CA PHE A 27 -1.94 -6.49 -5.71
C PHE A 27 -0.93 -7.46 -6.33
N VAL A 28 0.36 -7.28 -6.02
CA VAL A 28 1.45 -8.14 -6.48
C VAL A 28 1.98 -8.96 -5.32
N ASP A 29 2.60 -8.29 -4.34
CA ASP A 29 3.14 -8.91 -3.13
C ASP A 29 3.36 -7.86 -2.02
N VAL A 30 3.87 -8.33 -0.87
CA VAL A 30 4.38 -7.47 0.20
C VAL A 30 5.84 -7.83 0.43
N THR A 31 6.69 -6.82 0.49
CA THR A 31 8.12 -6.96 0.75
C THR A 31 8.56 -6.05 1.90
N GLU A 32 9.71 -6.34 2.49
CA GLU A 32 10.39 -5.36 3.35
C GLU A 32 10.87 -4.19 2.48
N SER A 33 10.87 -2.98 3.03
CA SER A 33 11.48 -1.83 2.37
C SER A 33 12.99 -2.06 2.22
N PRO A 34 13.59 -1.75 1.06
CA PRO A 34 15.03 -1.82 0.88
C PRO A 34 15.78 -0.81 1.77
N GLU A 35 15.12 0.23 2.26
CA GLU A 35 15.71 1.26 3.12
C GLU A 35 15.67 0.88 4.60
N ASN A 36 14.59 0.22 5.04
CA ASN A 36 14.37 -0.17 6.42
C ASN A 36 13.58 -1.49 6.48
N PRO A 37 14.20 -2.60 6.94
CA PRO A 37 13.54 -3.90 7.01
C PRO A 37 12.32 -3.98 7.94
N ASN A 38 12.10 -2.98 8.80
CA ASN A 38 10.91 -2.90 9.65
C ASN A 38 9.69 -2.31 8.93
N ASP A 39 9.91 -1.69 7.77
CA ASP A 39 8.87 -1.06 6.98
C ASP A 39 8.42 -2.01 5.89
N LEU A 40 7.12 -1.97 5.56
CA LEU A 40 6.54 -2.85 4.54
C LEU A 40 6.20 -2.07 3.29
N TRP A 41 6.55 -2.63 2.14
CA TRP A 41 6.12 -2.18 0.83
C TRP A 41 5.03 -3.11 0.31
N ILE A 42 3.87 -2.55 0.05
CA ILE A 42 2.71 -3.22 -0.51
C ILE A 42 2.74 -2.93 -2.01
N ASN A 43 3.25 -3.88 -2.79
CA ASN A 43 3.51 -3.66 -4.20
C ASN A 43 2.24 -3.90 -5.01
N VAL A 44 1.91 -2.94 -5.87
CA VAL A 44 0.73 -2.98 -6.73
C VAL A 44 1.10 -2.61 -8.16
N THR A 45 0.29 -3.00 -9.15
CA THR A 45 0.55 -2.60 -10.53
C THR A 45 0.33 -1.10 -10.73
N LYS A 46 1.22 -0.44 -11.49
CA LYS A 46 1.05 0.97 -11.85
C LYS A 46 -0.16 1.20 -12.77
N VAL A 47 -0.85 2.32 -12.59
CA VAL A 47 -1.81 2.85 -13.57
C VAL A 47 -1.11 3.54 -14.74
N LYS A 48 -1.74 3.51 -15.92
CA LYS A 48 -1.14 4.04 -17.16
C LYS A 48 -1.32 5.55 -17.34
N ASP A 49 -2.40 6.07 -16.80
CA ASP A 49 -2.78 7.48 -16.92
C ASP A 49 -2.12 8.28 -15.79
N ASP A 50 -1.55 9.44 -16.13
CA ASP A 50 -0.75 10.23 -15.18
C ASP A 50 -1.63 10.93 -14.14
N ASP A 51 -2.81 11.43 -14.53
CA ASP A 51 -3.77 12.02 -13.58
C ASP A 51 -4.26 10.95 -12.61
N ARG A 52 -4.56 9.75 -13.14
CA ARG A 52 -4.93 8.60 -12.33
C ARG A 52 -3.81 8.15 -11.40
N PHE A 53 -2.54 8.29 -11.83
CA PHE A 53 -1.40 7.97 -11.00
C PHE A 53 -1.28 8.92 -9.82
N ILE A 54 -1.51 10.22 -10.03
CA ILE A 54 -1.55 11.22 -8.96
C ILE A 54 -2.65 10.86 -7.95
N GLU A 55 -3.86 10.57 -8.43
CA GLU A 55 -4.98 10.15 -7.55
C GLU A 55 -4.67 8.89 -6.75
N LEU A 56 -3.99 7.91 -7.37
CA LEU A 56 -3.57 6.68 -6.71
C LEU A 56 -2.55 7.00 -5.60
N THR A 57 -1.54 7.81 -5.89
CA THR A 57 -0.51 8.16 -4.91
C THR A 57 -1.09 8.96 -3.74
N ASP A 58 -2.02 9.88 -4.00
CA ASP A 58 -2.68 10.67 -2.95
C ASP A 58 -3.52 9.78 -2.03
N PHE A 59 -4.34 8.90 -2.62
CA PHE A 59 -5.15 7.95 -1.86
C PHE A 59 -4.30 7.01 -1.01
N CYS A 60 -3.25 6.44 -1.59
CA CYS A 60 -2.35 5.55 -0.88
C CYS A 60 -1.57 6.27 0.22
N GLY A 61 -1.15 7.52 -0.02
CA GLY A 61 -0.45 8.35 0.96
C GLY A 61 -1.32 8.67 2.18
N GLU A 62 -2.59 9.03 1.97
CA GLU A 62 -3.56 9.24 3.04
C GLU A 62 -3.72 7.95 3.89
N LYS A 63 -3.99 6.81 3.25
CA LYS A 63 -4.17 5.54 3.96
C LYS A 63 -2.92 5.08 4.70
N SER A 64 -1.74 5.27 4.10
CA SER A 64 -0.47 4.93 4.75
C SER A 64 -0.21 5.82 5.96
N THR A 65 -0.59 7.10 5.88
CA THR A 65 -0.50 8.05 7.00
C THR A 65 -1.46 7.67 8.13
N ASP A 66 -2.72 7.34 7.82
CA ASP A 66 -3.70 6.87 8.81
C ASP A 66 -3.16 5.64 9.56
N ILE A 67 -2.64 4.66 8.82
CA ILE A 67 -2.05 3.44 9.39
C ILE A 67 -0.87 3.75 10.34
N LEU A 68 0.00 4.68 9.94
CA LEU A 68 1.13 5.10 10.76
C LEU A 68 0.66 5.78 12.04
N MET A 69 -0.30 6.70 11.95
CA MET A 69 -0.78 7.48 13.09
C MET A 69 -1.59 6.65 14.07
N ASP A 70 -2.43 5.74 13.58
CA ASP A 70 -3.35 4.95 14.40
C ASP A 70 -2.67 3.71 15.01
N TYR A 71 -1.72 3.10 14.28
CA TYR A 71 -1.15 1.80 14.65
C TYR A 71 0.38 1.79 14.78
N GLY A 72 1.07 2.86 14.38
CA GLY A 72 2.53 2.95 14.45
C GLY A 72 3.27 2.08 13.42
N TYR A 73 2.58 1.54 12.43
CA TYR A 73 3.19 0.73 11.38
C TYR A 73 3.54 1.59 10.16
N HIS A 74 4.80 1.56 9.75
CA HIS A 74 5.22 2.19 8.51
C HIS A 74 5.01 1.22 7.34
N MET A 75 3.94 1.46 6.58
CA MET A 75 3.56 0.67 5.42
C MET A 75 3.32 1.61 4.25
N LEU A 76 3.91 1.32 3.10
CA LEU A 76 3.83 2.15 1.90
C LEU A 76 3.28 1.34 0.74
N VAL A 77 2.35 1.91 -0.02
CA VAL A 77 1.90 1.30 -1.28
C VAL A 77 2.82 1.76 -2.40
N MET A 78 3.41 0.79 -3.10
CA MET A 78 4.41 1.03 -4.13
C MET A 78 3.87 0.57 -5.48
N PRO A 79 3.51 1.51 -6.38
CA PRO A 79 3.15 1.16 -7.74
C PRO A 79 4.40 0.70 -8.52
N ILE A 80 4.44 -0.57 -8.90
CA ILE A 80 5.51 -1.20 -9.66
C ILE A 80 5.07 -1.50 -11.10
N ARG A 81 6.07 -1.58 -11.99
CA ARG A 81 5.89 -1.68 -13.44
C ARG A 81 5.40 -3.06 -13.89
#